data_AF-A0A0Q4G7Z9-F1
#
_entry.id   AF-A0A0Q4G7Z9-F1
#
_cell.length_a   1.000
_cell.length_b   1.000
_cell.length_c   1.000
_cell.angle_alpha   90.00
_cell.angle_beta   90.00
_cell.angle_gamma   90.00
#
_symmetry.space_group_name_H-M   'P 1'
#
loop_
_entity.id
_entity.type
_entity.pdbx_description
1 polymer ?
#
loop_
_entity_poly.entity_id
_entity_poly.type
_entity_poly.pdbx_seq_one_letter_code
_entity_poly.pdbx_strand_id
1 'polypeptide(L)'
;MIAVERAFWDSDRSAPFLVTAAPIVGSPTAMGFGGTGRGDAFALWVDQRTPLASMKWLLAHEYFHTWNPGQLGTVPERREARPGAYWLSEGFTDYYARALMVRAGLISPEEFATIWNEMLAAYAGSPVRSMPGVQAAAAFWDNEAAQKLPYQRGAMLAAIWNARLRAASQGVVNMNTVLHAQIAAARSSKEQATFLFKSLVRQKGMNIAADVNRYLAKGEPILLPADTFGPCATIVTEKRPPFSRGFDADATANAGNVATDVEPLLPAYAAGLRDGMKILARTEGQPDNALVPYALLVEDQGKQRTIRYLPHGREGITVQQVHITNAQSPECSRTLSGL
;
A
#
# COMPACT_ATOMS: atom_id res chain seq x y z
N MET A 1 10.16 15.67 -1.04
CA MET A 1 8.79 15.17 -1.25
C MET A 1 7.81 16.32 -1.51
N ILE A 2 7.53 17.17 -0.50
CA ILE A 2 6.56 18.29 -0.59
C ILE A 2 6.67 19.10 -1.89
N ALA A 3 7.88 19.57 -2.25
CA ALA A 3 8.08 20.35 -3.47
C ALA A 3 7.70 19.61 -4.76
N VAL A 4 7.89 18.29 -4.81
CA VAL A 4 7.59 17.45 -5.97
C VAL A 4 6.10 17.19 -6.10
N GLU A 5 5.38 17.00 -4.98
CA GLU A 5 3.92 16.88 -5.00
C GLU A 5 3.24 18.21 -5.32
N ARG A 6 3.74 19.34 -4.78
CA ARG A 6 3.25 20.66 -5.19
C ARG A 6 3.46 20.92 -6.68
N ALA A 7 4.63 20.53 -7.20
CA ALA A 7 4.92 20.62 -8.63
C ALA A 7 4.07 19.65 -9.45
N PHE A 8 3.74 18.46 -8.92
CA PHE A 8 2.81 17.54 -9.55
C PHE A 8 1.44 18.17 -9.71
N TRP A 9 0.94 18.94 -8.73
CA TRP A 9 -0.41 19.52 -8.78
C TRP A 9 -0.49 20.97 -9.29
N ASP A 10 0.62 21.54 -9.77
CA ASP A 10 0.75 22.98 -10.11
C ASP A 10 0.24 23.92 -8.99
N SER A 11 0.43 23.52 -7.72
CA SER A 11 -0.03 24.28 -6.56
C SER A 11 0.99 25.33 -6.10
N ASP A 12 0.50 26.44 -5.52
CA ASP A 12 1.36 27.49 -4.96
C ASP A 12 2.35 26.94 -3.90
N ARG A 13 3.59 27.41 -3.98
CA ARG A 13 4.70 27.02 -3.11
C ARG A 13 4.78 27.85 -1.82
N SER A 14 3.96 28.90 -1.68
CA SER A 14 4.09 29.89 -0.61
C SER A 14 3.36 29.54 0.69
N ALA A 15 2.31 28.71 0.64
CA ALA A 15 1.53 28.39 1.84
C ALA A 15 2.35 27.53 2.83
N PRO A 16 2.35 27.88 4.14
CA PRO A 16 2.93 27.01 5.16
C PRO A 16 2.18 25.68 5.17
N PHE A 17 2.87 24.60 5.56
CA PHE A 17 2.25 23.30 5.73
C PHE A 17 2.59 22.77 7.12
N LEU A 18 1.56 22.49 7.93
CA LEU A 18 1.75 22.11 9.33
C LEU A 18 1.95 20.59 9.46
N VAL A 19 3.02 20.22 10.14
CA VAL A 19 3.33 18.84 10.49
C VAL A 19 3.28 18.70 12.00
N THR A 20 2.28 17.98 12.52
CA THR A 20 2.27 17.60 13.94
C THR A 20 2.65 16.13 14.09
N ALA A 21 3.44 15.81 15.10
CA ALA A 21 3.84 14.45 15.43
C ALA A 21 3.67 14.22 16.93
N ALA A 22 2.78 13.32 17.28
CA ALA A 22 2.57 12.86 18.65
C ALA A 22 3.31 11.52 18.85
N PRO A 23 4.08 11.36 19.93
CA PRO A 23 4.67 10.06 20.25
C PRO A 23 3.56 9.09 20.67
N ILE A 24 3.64 7.86 20.19
CA ILE A 24 2.86 6.73 20.72
C ILE A 24 3.79 5.64 21.24
N VAL A 25 3.26 4.77 22.10
CA VAL A 25 3.94 3.56 22.53
C VAL A 25 3.23 2.40 21.84
N GLY A 26 3.88 1.79 20.84
CA GLY A 26 3.38 0.58 20.21
C GLY A 26 3.47 -0.63 21.13
N SER A 27 3.09 -1.80 20.62
CA SER A 27 3.28 -3.04 21.38
C SER A 27 4.77 -3.45 21.37
N PRO A 28 5.19 -4.35 22.27
CA PRO A 28 6.49 -5.01 22.18
C PRO A 28 6.76 -5.62 20.79
N THR A 29 5.73 -6.17 20.15
CA THR A 29 5.81 -6.94 18.90
C THR A 29 5.53 -6.12 17.63
N ALA A 30 5.00 -4.91 17.79
CA ALA A 30 4.64 -4.03 16.69
C ALA A 30 5.01 -2.58 17.02
N MET A 31 5.91 -2.03 16.21
CA MET A 31 6.04 -0.58 16.10
C MET A 31 4.89 -0.07 15.24
N GLY A 32 4.22 0.98 15.71
CA GLY A 32 3.12 1.61 15.00
C GLY A 32 3.52 3.00 14.53
N PHE A 33 3.13 3.33 13.32
CA PHE A 33 3.00 4.72 12.92
C PHE A 33 1.73 4.87 12.09
N GLY A 34 1.15 6.05 12.13
CA GLY A 34 -0.01 6.39 11.34
C GLY A 34 -0.09 7.89 11.13
N GLY A 35 -0.88 8.29 10.15
CA GLY A 35 -1.08 9.69 9.85
C GLY A 35 -2.49 9.97 9.37
N THR A 36 -2.83 11.25 9.33
CA THR A 36 -4.00 11.72 8.59
C THR A 36 -3.73 13.09 8.00
N GLY A 37 -3.93 13.22 6.69
CA GLY A 37 -3.96 14.49 5.99
C GLY A 37 -5.18 15.35 6.38
N ARG A 38 -4.95 16.66 6.50
CA ARG A 38 -5.93 17.70 6.88
C ARG A 38 -5.64 19.00 6.13
N GLY A 39 -6.06 19.11 4.87
CA GLY A 39 -5.89 20.35 4.10
C GLY A 39 -4.41 20.72 3.95
N ASP A 40 -3.99 21.81 4.59
CA ASP A 40 -2.60 22.29 4.66
C ASP A 40 -1.83 21.76 5.90
N ALA A 41 -2.29 20.66 6.50
CA ALA A 41 -1.63 20.01 7.61
C ALA A 41 -1.66 18.48 7.51
N PHE A 42 -0.76 17.80 8.21
CA PHE A 42 -0.95 16.42 8.61
C PHE A 42 -0.66 16.24 10.10
N ALA A 43 -1.34 15.26 10.71
CA ALA A 43 -1.07 14.80 12.07
C ALA A 43 -0.55 13.37 12.02
N LEU A 44 0.57 13.11 12.71
CA LEU A 44 1.18 11.80 12.84
C LEU A 44 1.13 11.30 14.28
N TRP A 45 1.02 9.99 14.40
CA TRP A 45 1.26 9.25 15.63
C TRP A 45 2.40 8.27 15.34
N VAL A 46 3.52 8.40 16.04
CA VAL A 46 4.74 7.67 15.70
C VAL A 46 5.32 7.00 16.94
N ASP A 47 5.53 5.69 16.87
CA ASP A 47 6.32 4.98 17.87
C ASP A 47 7.76 5.46 17.81
N GLN A 48 8.32 5.87 18.95
CA GLN A 48 9.68 6.42 19.04
C GLN A 48 10.78 5.50 18.50
N ARG A 49 10.50 4.19 18.40
CA ARG A 49 11.41 3.20 17.84
C ARG A 49 11.37 3.14 16.31
N THR A 50 10.40 3.78 15.67
CA THR A 50 10.20 3.76 14.22
C THR A 50 11.34 4.51 13.50
N PRO A 51 12.10 3.85 12.61
CA PRO A 51 13.11 4.53 11.82
C PRO A 51 12.49 5.54 10.84
N LEU A 52 13.10 6.72 10.72
CA LEU A 52 12.63 7.75 9.78
C LEU A 52 12.56 7.26 8.32
N ALA A 53 13.49 6.38 7.93
CA ALA A 53 13.49 5.78 6.59
C ALA A 53 12.19 5.01 6.29
N SER A 54 11.59 4.38 7.30
CA SER A 54 10.31 3.66 7.19
C SER A 54 9.10 4.59 7.07
N MET A 55 9.26 5.88 7.37
CA MET A 55 8.18 6.87 7.30
C MET A 55 8.10 7.60 5.96
N LYS A 56 9.10 7.47 5.07
CA LYS A 56 9.13 8.19 3.77
C LYS A 56 7.83 7.98 2.98
N TRP A 57 7.38 6.73 2.88
CA TRP A 57 6.15 6.38 2.16
C TRP A 57 4.92 6.97 2.83
N LEU A 58 4.80 6.89 4.16
CA LEU A 58 3.67 7.48 4.89
C LEU A 58 3.60 8.98 4.66
N LEU A 59 4.73 9.68 4.78
CA LEU A 59 4.77 11.13 4.57
C LEU A 59 4.36 11.51 3.14
N ALA A 60 4.78 10.74 2.14
CA ALA A 60 4.34 10.90 0.75
C ALA A 60 2.84 10.62 0.59
N HIS A 61 2.32 9.58 1.24
CA HIS A 61 0.91 9.21 1.22
C HIS A 61 0.02 10.31 1.83
N GLU A 62 0.35 10.72 3.05
CA GLU A 62 -0.44 11.72 3.78
C GLU A 62 -0.36 13.11 3.15
N TYR A 63 0.80 13.48 2.57
CA TYR A 63 0.91 14.76 1.89
C TYR A 63 0.05 14.82 0.63
N PHE A 64 -0.06 13.71 -0.10
CA PHE A 64 -0.88 13.63 -1.33
C PHE A 64 -2.38 13.78 -1.03
N HIS A 65 -2.79 13.48 0.21
CA HIS A 65 -4.15 13.73 0.69
C HIS A 65 -4.53 15.22 0.79
N THR A 66 -3.57 16.13 0.63
CA THR A 66 -3.84 17.56 0.40
C THR A 66 -4.77 17.77 -0.82
N TRP A 67 -4.65 16.91 -1.84
CA TRP A 67 -5.44 16.98 -3.07
C TRP A 67 -6.42 15.81 -3.23
N ASN A 68 -5.98 14.57 -3.03
CA ASN A 68 -6.83 13.39 -3.21
C ASN A 68 -7.46 12.93 -1.88
N PRO A 69 -8.79 12.74 -1.75
CA PRO A 69 -9.82 12.99 -2.75
C PRO A 69 -10.41 14.41 -2.67
N GLY A 70 -10.05 15.21 -1.66
CA GLY A 70 -10.76 16.43 -1.29
C GLY A 70 -10.86 17.51 -2.37
N GLN A 71 -9.95 17.53 -3.34
CA GLN A 71 -9.95 18.45 -4.48
C GLN A 71 -10.30 17.77 -5.81
N LEU A 72 -10.58 16.46 -5.81
CA LEU A 72 -10.89 15.67 -7.00
C LEU A 72 -12.39 15.40 -7.20
N GLY A 73 -13.22 15.91 -6.30
CA GLY A 73 -14.69 15.76 -6.32
C GLY A 73 -15.22 15.51 -4.92
N THR A 74 -16.52 15.26 -4.81
CA THR A 74 -17.13 14.96 -3.51
C THR A 74 -16.80 13.53 -3.05
N VAL A 75 -16.73 13.33 -1.74
CA VAL A 75 -16.61 12.01 -1.12
C VAL A 75 -17.94 11.60 -0.50
N PRO A 76 -18.24 10.29 -0.38
CA PRO A 76 -19.44 9.84 0.31
C PRO A 76 -19.49 10.39 1.75
N GLU A 77 -20.60 11.05 2.09
CA GLU A 77 -20.78 11.64 3.42
C GLU A 77 -20.85 10.57 4.51
N ARG A 78 -21.64 9.52 4.26
CA ARG A 78 -21.85 8.38 5.17
C ARG A 78 -20.58 7.55 5.29
N ARG A 79 -20.12 7.32 6.52
CA ARG A 79 -18.88 6.58 6.84
C ARG A 79 -18.87 5.19 6.21
N GLU A 80 -20.01 4.53 6.19
CA GLU A 80 -20.20 3.16 5.69
C GLU A 80 -20.06 3.08 4.17
N ALA A 81 -20.32 4.18 3.45
CA ALA A 81 -20.21 4.24 2.00
C ALA A 81 -18.79 4.59 1.52
N ARG A 82 -17.94 5.16 2.39
CA ARG A 82 -16.59 5.62 2.03
C ARG A 82 -15.66 4.50 1.53
N PRO A 83 -15.61 3.30 2.15
CA PRO A 83 -14.73 2.23 1.69
C PRO A 83 -14.92 1.82 0.22
N GLY A 84 -16.13 1.97 -0.33
CA GLY A 84 -16.40 1.72 -1.74
C GLY A 84 -15.71 2.70 -2.71
N ALA A 85 -15.28 3.86 -2.21
CA ALA A 85 -14.53 4.88 -2.97
C ALA A 85 -13.01 4.85 -2.69
N TYR A 86 -12.55 4.06 -1.71
CA TYR A 86 -11.14 4.05 -1.28
C TYR A 86 -10.17 3.50 -2.33
N TRP A 87 -10.65 2.76 -3.34
CA TRP A 87 -9.78 2.41 -4.47
C TRP A 87 -9.22 3.65 -5.18
N LEU A 88 -9.96 4.77 -5.18
CA LEU A 88 -9.49 6.04 -5.73
C LEU A 88 -8.83 6.89 -4.64
N SER A 89 -9.46 7.10 -3.49
CA SER A 89 -8.92 8.02 -2.48
C SER A 89 -7.66 7.49 -1.79
N GLU A 90 -7.56 6.19 -1.59
CA GLU A 90 -6.45 5.54 -0.89
C GLU A 90 -5.53 4.84 -1.88
N GLY A 91 -6.07 3.97 -2.75
CA GLY A 91 -5.25 3.17 -3.65
C GLY A 91 -4.47 4.00 -4.69
N PHE A 92 -5.04 5.09 -5.23
CA PHE A 92 -4.27 5.97 -6.10
C PHE A 92 -3.23 6.76 -5.31
N THR A 93 -3.55 7.15 -4.08
CA THR A 93 -2.60 7.81 -3.19
C THR A 93 -1.40 6.89 -2.92
N ASP A 94 -1.64 5.60 -2.68
CA ASP A 94 -0.62 4.57 -2.55
C ASP A 94 0.30 4.46 -3.79
N TYR A 95 -0.29 4.47 -4.99
CA TYR A 95 0.45 4.44 -6.24
C TYR A 95 1.32 5.69 -6.39
N TYR A 96 0.75 6.87 -6.17
CA TYR A 96 1.46 8.14 -6.34
C TYR A 96 2.50 8.38 -5.25
N ALA A 97 2.29 7.92 -4.02
CA ALA A 97 3.31 7.97 -2.98
C ALA A 97 4.60 7.26 -3.44
N ARG A 98 4.47 6.05 -4.00
CA ARG A 98 5.61 5.29 -4.54
C ARG A 98 6.25 6.01 -5.75
N ALA A 99 5.43 6.43 -6.71
CA ALA A 99 5.91 7.07 -7.94
C ALA A 99 6.60 8.42 -7.67
N LEU A 100 6.04 9.25 -6.80
CA LEU A 100 6.56 10.59 -6.51
C LEU A 100 7.77 10.56 -5.58
N MET A 101 7.94 9.51 -4.76
CA MET A 101 9.21 9.28 -4.07
C MET A 101 10.36 9.00 -5.04
N VAL A 102 10.13 8.22 -6.11
CA VAL A 102 11.12 8.04 -7.19
C VAL A 102 11.37 9.38 -7.90
N ARG A 103 10.31 10.12 -8.24
CA ARG A 103 10.41 11.45 -8.86
C ARG A 103 11.26 12.42 -8.04
N ALA A 104 11.16 12.32 -6.71
CA ALA A 104 11.90 13.15 -5.76
C ALA A 104 13.33 12.66 -5.49
N GLY A 105 13.75 11.52 -6.05
CA GLY A 105 15.04 10.90 -5.75
C GLY A 105 15.15 10.40 -4.30
N LEU A 106 14.02 10.19 -3.62
CA LEU A 106 14.00 9.72 -2.22
C LEU A 106 14.13 8.20 -2.09
N ILE A 107 13.78 7.49 -3.17
CA ILE A 107 13.98 6.06 -3.32
C ILE A 107 14.55 5.75 -4.71
N SER A 108 15.38 4.71 -4.81
CA SER A 108 15.90 4.17 -6.08
C SER A 108 14.84 3.33 -6.81
N PRO A 109 15.05 2.98 -8.10
CA PRO A 109 14.24 2.00 -8.81
C PRO A 109 14.14 0.65 -8.08
N GLU A 110 15.22 0.17 -7.47
CA GLU A 110 15.26 -1.08 -6.70
C GLU A 110 14.43 -0.99 -5.41
N GLU A 111 14.52 0.13 -4.70
CA GLU A 111 13.67 0.38 -3.53
C GLU A 111 12.19 0.48 -3.94
N PHE A 112 11.88 1.10 -5.08
CA PHE A 112 10.52 1.10 -5.65
C PHE A 112 10.02 -0.33 -5.91
N ALA A 113 10.82 -1.17 -6.56
CA ALA A 113 10.47 -2.57 -6.79
C ALA A 113 10.27 -3.33 -5.48
N THR A 114 11.12 -3.10 -4.48
CA THR A 114 11.01 -3.72 -3.15
C THR A 114 9.67 -3.40 -2.49
N ILE A 115 9.29 -2.13 -2.44
CA ILE A 115 8.03 -1.68 -1.82
C ILE A 115 6.80 -2.20 -2.60
N TRP A 116 6.88 -2.30 -3.93
CA TRP A 116 5.84 -2.95 -4.73
C TRP A 116 5.75 -4.45 -4.47
N ASN A 117 6.89 -5.14 -4.37
CA ASN A 117 6.96 -6.59 -4.17
C ASN A 117 6.42 -7.01 -2.81
N GLU A 118 6.58 -6.17 -1.79
CA GLU A 118 5.93 -6.32 -0.48
C GLU A 118 4.40 -6.24 -0.61
N MET A 119 3.88 -5.20 -1.28
CA MET A 119 2.44 -5.05 -1.50
C MET A 119 1.84 -6.20 -2.33
N LEU A 120 2.53 -6.63 -3.39
CA LEU A 120 2.13 -7.76 -4.23
C LEU A 120 2.16 -9.09 -3.45
N ALA A 121 3.10 -9.26 -2.52
CA ALA A 121 3.11 -10.38 -1.56
C ALA A 121 1.83 -10.42 -0.74
N ALA A 122 1.53 -9.30 -0.09
CA ALA A 122 0.44 -9.17 0.85
C ALA A 122 -0.91 -9.37 0.14
N TYR A 123 -1.06 -8.82 -1.08
CA TYR A 123 -2.26 -9.03 -1.88
C TYR A 123 -2.40 -10.49 -2.34
N ALA A 124 -1.31 -11.11 -2.81
CA ALA A 124 -1.33 -12.50 -3.28
C ALA A 124 -1.63 -13.50 -2.15
N GLY A 125 -1.12 -13.25 -0.95
CA GLY A 125 -1.33 -14.07 0.25
C GLY A 125 -2.63 -13.78 1.00
N SER A 126 -3.37 -12.73 0.66
CA SER A 126 -4.61 -12.37 1.38
C SER A 126 -5.71 -13.42 1.15
N PRO A 127 -6.31 -13.98 2.23
CA PRO A 127 -7.39 -14.97 2.12
C PRO A 127 -8.68 -14.36 1.55
N VAL A 128 -8.79 -13.03 1.55
CA VAL A 128 -9.95 -12.28 1.05
C VAL A 128 -9.65 -11.55 -0.26
N ARG A 129 -8.54 -11.84 -0.95
CA ARG A 129 -8.15 -11.16 -2.20
C ARG A 129 -9.21 -11.19 -3.30
N SER A 130 -10.10 -12.19 -3.27
CA SER A 130 -11.22 -12.37 -4.21
C SER A 130 -12.56 -11.83 -3.69
N MET A 131 -12.59 -11.12 -2.56
CA MET A 131 -13.81 -10.62 -1.93
C MET A 131 -14.47 -9.53 -2.82
N PRO A 132 -15.76 -9.65 -3.17
CA PRO A 132 -16.48 -8.62 -3.94
C PRO A 132 -16.46 -7.25 -3.25
N GLY A 133 -16.47 -6.16 -4.02
CA GLY A 133 -16.24 -4.80 -3.49
C GLY A 133 -17.25 -4.35 -2.44
N VAL A 134 -18.53 -4.71 -2.59
CA VAL A 134 -19.57 -4.40 -1.59
C VAL A 134 -19.29 -5.12 -0.27
N GLN A 135 -18.85 -6.38 -0.33
CA GLN A 135 -18.50 -7.16 0.86
C GLN A 135 -17.21 -6.64 1.51
N ALA A 136 -16.20 -6.31 0.69
CA ALA A 136 -14.96 -5.70 1.18
C ALA A 136 -15.21 -4.34 1.85
N ALA A 137 -16.10 -3.52 1.29
CA ALA A 137 -16.48 -2.24 1.89
C ALA A 137 -17.23 -2.42 3.22
N ALA A 138 -18.12 -3.41 3.31
CA ALA A 138 -18.85 -3.72 4.54
C ALA A 138 -17.92 -4.25 5.64
N ALA A 139 -16.95 -5.09 5.30
CA ALA A 139 -15.99 -5.67 6.24
C ALA A 139 -14.79 -4.76 6.57
N PHE A 140 -14.69 -3.58 5.94
CA PHE A 140 -13.49 -2.74 5.97
C PHE A 140 -13.04 -2.36 7.39
N TRP A 141 -13.99 -2.07 8.28
CA TRP A 141 -13.68 -1.60 9.64
C TRP A 141 -13.42 -2.72 10.63
N ASP A 142 -13.80 -3.95 10.30
CA ASP A 142 -13.81 -5.10 11.21
C ASP A 142 -12.85 -6.22 10.78
N ASN A 143 -12.23 -6.12 9.59
CA ASN A 143 -11.35 -7.13 9.05
C ASN A 143 -10.11 -6.50 8.39
N GLU A 144 -8.93 -6.70 9.01
CA GLU A 144 -7.65 -6.13 8.54
C GLU A 144 -7.33 -6.54 7.08
N ALA A 145 -7.61 -7.79 6.71
CA ALA A 145 -7.33 -8.28 5.37
C ALA A 145 -8.26 -7.62 4.32
N ALA A 146 -9.51 -7.33 4.67
CA ALA A 146 -10.46 -6.61 3.83
C ALA A 146 -10.10 -5.11 3.75
N GLN A 147 -9.63 -4.52 4.84
CA GLN A 147 -9.17 -3.13 4.93
C GLN A 147 -8.09 -2.82 3.88
N LYS A 148 -7.17 -3.77 3.64
CA LYS A 148 -6.07 -3.64 2.66
C LYS A 148 -6.54 -3.67 1.19
N LEU A 149 -7.69 -4.27 0.88
CA LEU A 149 -8.14 -4.49 -0.50
C LEU A 149 -8.32 -3.21 -1.33
N PRO A 150 -9.01 -2.14 -0.88
CA PRO A 150 -9.15 -0.93 -1.69
C PRO A 150 -7.80 -0.26 -1.98
N TYR A 151 -6.86 -0.26 -1.03
CA TYR A 151 -5.50 0.26 -1.21
C TYR A 151 -4.77 -0.52 -2.31
N GLN A 152 -4.68 -1.84 -2.15
CA GLN A 152 -3.97 -2.73 -3.06
C GLN A 152 -4.58 -2.73 -4.47
N ARG A 153 -5.91 -2.92 -4.57
CA ARG A 153 -6.61 -2.94 -5.86
C ARG A 153 -6.52 -1.59 -6.56
N GLY A 154 -6.70 -0.50 -5.83
CA GLY A 154 -6.61 0.84 -6.39
C GLY A 154 -5.21 1.17 -6.91
N ALA A 155 -4.16 0.83 -6.16
CA ALA A 155 -2.78 1.04 -6.59
C ALA A 155 -2.43 0.23 -7.85
N MET A 156 -2.82 -1.05 -7.89
CA MET A 156 -2.60 -1.90 -9.06
C MET A 156 -3.36 -1.39 -10.29
N LEU A 157 -4.61 -0.96 -10.13
CA LEU A 157 -5.39 -0.38 -11.22
C LEU A 157 -4.82 0.95 -11.70
N ALA A 158 -4.34 1.81 -10.79
CA ALA A 158 -3.66 3.06 -11.15
C ALA A 158 -2.43 2.78 -12.05
N ALA A 159 -1.61 1.78 -11.69
CA ALA A 159 -0.46 1.38 -12.48
C ALA A 159 -0.85 0.82 -13.87
N ILE A 160 -1.81 -0.11 -13.91
CA ILE A 160 -2.33 -0.70 -15.16
C ILE A 160 -2.90 0.37 -16.08
N TRP A 161 -3.74 1.25 -15.55
CA TRP A 161 -4.40 2.30 -16.33
C TRP A 161 -3.43 3.38 -16.78
N ASN A 162 -2.42 3.71 -15.98
CA ASN A 162 -1.35 4.60 -16.41
C ASN A 162 -0.60 4.02 -17.62
N ALA A 163 -0.22 2.74 -17.56
CA ALA A 163 0.45 2.06 -18.66
C ALA A 163 -0.40 2.03 -19.94
N ARG A 164 -1.70 1.70 -19.82
CA ARG A 164 -2.64 1.67 -20.95
C ARG A 164 -2.85 3.05 -21.59
N LEU A 165 -3.03 4.10 -20.79
CA LEU A 165 -3.17 5.47 -21.29
C LEU A 165 -1.93 5.89 -22.07
N ARG A 166 -0.73 5.61 -21.53
CA ARG A 166 0.54 5.92 -22.20
C ARG A 166 0.68 5.16 -23.51
N ALA A 167 0.41 3.86 -23.50
CA ALA A 167 0.49 3.03 -24.71
C ALA A 167 -0.49 3.51 -25.81
N ALA A 168 -1.74 3.80 -25.45
CA ALA A 168 -2.77 4.23 -26.40
C ALA A 168 -2.53 5.63 -27.00
N SER A 169 -1.73 6.46 -26.33
CA SER A 169 -1.50 7.87 -26.71
C SER A 169 -0.05 8.18 -27.06
N GLN A 170 0.82 7.16 -27.18
CA GLN A 170 2.26 7.33 -27.36
C GLN A 170 2.89 8.25 -26.30
N GLY A 171 2.41 8.17 -25.06
CA GLY A 171 2.89 8.94 -23.92
C GLY A 171 2.27 10.33 -23.75
N VAL A 172 1.41 10.79 -24.67
CA VAL A 172 0.77 12.12 -24.58
C VAL A 172 -0.24 12.20 -23.43
N VAL A 173 -0.94 11.09 -23.16
CA VAL A 173 -1.93 10.96 -22.08
C VAL A 173 -1.43 9.92 -21.09
N ASN A 174 -1.40 10.29 -19.82
CA ASN A 174 -1.09 9.40 -18.70
C ASN A 174 -2.04 9.66 -17.54
N MET A 175 -1.91 8.91 -16.44
CA MET A 175 -2.80 9.08 -15.29
C MET A 175 -2.76 10.50 -14.70
N ASN A 176 -1.60 11.16 -14.75
CA ASN A 176 -1.44 12.53 -14.27
C ASN A 176 -2.36 13.46 -15.07
N THR A 177 -2.38 13.35 -16.40
CA THR A 177 -3.26 14.17 -17.24
C THR A 177 -4.74 14.01 -16.92
N VAL A 178 -5.17 12.83 -16.43
CA VAL A 178 -6.54 12.59 -15.98
C VAL A 178 -6.80 13.27 -14.65
N LEU A 179 -5.88 13.14 -13.68
CA LEU A 179 -6.01 13.77 -12.36
C LEU A 179 -5.99 15.30 -12.43
N HIS A 180 -5.16 15.90 -13.30
CA HIS A 180 -5.18 17.34 -13.56
C HIS A 180 -6.50 17.81 -14.21
N ALA A 181 -7.07 17.01 -15.12
CA ALA A 181 -8.39 17.32 -15.66
C ALA A 181 -9.47 17.21 -14.57
N GLN A 182 -9.31 16.27 -13.64
CA GLN A 182 -10.24 16.04 -12.55
C GLN A 182 -10.24 17.16 -11.50
N ILE A 183 -9.07 17.61 -11.06
CA ILE A 183 -8.99 18.74 -10.13
C ILE A 183 -9.59 20.01 -10.75
N ALA A 184 -9.39 20.24 -12.06
CA ALA A 184 -10.00 21.36 -12.76
C ALA A 184 -11.53 21.25 -12.81
N ALA A 185 -12.06 20.07 -13.17
CA ALA A 185 -13.49 19.81 -13.25
C ALA A 185 -14.19 19.86 -11.87
N ALA A 186 -13.51 19.42 -10.81
CA ALA A 186 -14.05 19.40 -9.46
C ALA A 186 -14.34 20.80 -8.89
N ARG A 187 -13.65 21.86 -9.37
CA ARG A 187 -13.86 23.25 -8.91
C ARG A 187 -15.30 23.76 -9.10
N SER A 188 -16.01 23.23 -10.09
CA SER A 188 -17.39 23.63 -10.41
C SER A 188 -18.38 22.47 -10.36
N SER A 189 -17.95 21.27 -9.97
CA SER A 189 -18.78 20.06 -9.95
C SER A 189 -19.11 19.62 -8.52
N LYS A 190 -20.32 19.09 -8.33
CA LYS A 190 -20.74 18.44 -7.09
C LYS A 190 -20.69 16.91 -7.16
N GLU A 191 -20.24 16.37 -8.29
CA GLU A 191 -20.16 14.94 -8.53
C GLU A 191 -19.11 14.26 -7.64
N GLN A 192 -19.35 12.98 -7.34
CA GLN A 192 -18.39 12.17 -6.59
C GLN A 192 -17.08 12.02 -7.36
N ALA A 193 -15.96 12.04 -6.64
CA ALA A 193 -14.63 11.89 -7.25
C ALA A 193 -14.51 10.63 -8.12
N THR A 194 -15.10 9.51 -7.69
CA THR A 194 -15.08 8.26 -8.47
C THR A 194 -15.91 8.33 -9.75
N PHE A 195 -16.98 9.14 -9.78
CA PHE A 195 -17.79 9.37 -10.97
C PHE A 195 -17.06 10.29 -11.95
N LEU A 196 -16.53 11.42 -11.46
CA LEU A 196 -15.73 12.35 -12.27
C LEU A 196 -14.55 11.65 -12.92
N PHE A 197 -13.80 10.85 -12.15
CA PHE A 197 -12.67 10.07 -12.67
C PHE A 197 -13.09 9.17 -13.85
N LYS A 198 -14.17 8.39 -13.70
CA LYS A 198 -14.68 7.49 -14.75
C LYS A 198 -15.10 8.25 -16.01
N SER A 199 -15.70 9.43 -15.85
CA SER A 199 -16.08 10.30 -16.96
C SER A 199 -14.85 10.83 -17.71
N LEU A 200 -13.88 11.36 -16.97
CA LEU A 200 -12.69 12.00 -17.53
C LEU A 200 -11.74 11.01 -18.19
N VAL A 201 -11.55 9.83 -17.60
CA VAL A 201 -10.72 8.79 -18.22
C VAL A 201 -11.33 8.30 -19.53
N ARG A 202 -12.66 8.26 -19.63
CA ARG A 202 -13.38 7.96 -20.87
C ARG A 202 -13.20 9.06 -21.92
N GLN A 203 -13.28 10.34 -21.51
CA GLN A 203 -13.00 11.48 -22.40
C GLN A 203 -11.55 11.46 -22.92
N LYS A 204 -10.61 10.92 -22.13
CA LYS A 204 -9.21 10.70 -22.50
C LYS A 204 -8.99 9.42 -23.32
N GLY A 205 -10.07 8.77 -23.80
CA GLY A 205 -10.00 7.67 -24.75
C GLY A 205 -9.91 6.26 -24.15
N MET A 206 -10.06 6.12 -22.82
CA MET A 206 -10.00 4.80 -22.17
C MET A 206 -11.30 4.48 -21.41
N ASN A 207 -11.96 3.38 -21.78
CA ASN A 207 -13.13 2.87 -21.07
C ASN A 207 -12.71 1.84 -20.00
N ILE A 208 -12.90 2.19 -18.73
CA ILE A 208 -12.55 1.33 -17.58
C ILE A 208 -13.75 0.58 -16.98
N ALA A 209 -14.94 0.66 -17.58
CA ALA A 209 -16.15 0.07 -17.00
C ALA A 209 -16.02 -1.45 -16.78
N ALA A 210 -15.38 -2.15 -17.72
CA ALA A 210 -15.11 -3.58 -17.60
C ALA A 210 -14.18 -3.89 -16.40
N ASP A 211 -13.08 -3.14 -16.25
CA ASP A 211 -12.13 -3.31 -15.15
C ASP A 211 -12.78 -3.00 -13.80
N VAL A 212 -13.54 -1.90 -13.71
CA VAL A 212 -14.26 -1.53 -12.49
C VAL A 212 -15.24 -2.63 -12.08
N ASN A 213 -16.00 -3.19 -13.03
CA ASN A 213 -16.92 -4.28 -12.74
C ASN A 213 -16.17 -5.56 -12.31
N ARG A 214 -15.13 -5.93 -13.07
CA ARG A 214 -14.36 -7.16 -12.87
C ARG A 214 -13.60 -7.16 -11.54
N TYR A 215 -12.81 -6.12 -11.30
CA TYR A 215 -11.84 -6.11 -10.22
C TYR A 215 -12.39 -5.44 -8.94
N LEU A 216 -13.18 -4.37 -9.08
CA LEU A 216 -13.71 -3.65 -7.92
C LEU A 216 -15.06 -4.22 -7.49
N ALA A 217 -16.02 -4.41 -8.41
CA ALA A 217 -17.34 -4.90 -8.04
C ALA A 217 -17.36 -6.40 -7.73
N LYS A 218 -16.88 -7.24 -8.67
CA LYS A 218 -16.85 -8.71 -8.51
C LYS A 218 -15.68 -9.22 -7.68
N GLY A 219 -14.63 -8.41 -7.51
CA GLY A 219 -13.47 -8.77 -6.69
C GLY A 219 -12.54 -9.77 -7.35
N GLU A 220 -12.55 -9.95 -8.67
CA GLU A 220 -11.61 -10.85 -9.33
C GLU A 220 -10.16 -10.45 -9.02
N PRO A 221 -9.24 -11.41 -8.79
CA PRO A 221 -7.84 -11.09 -8.54
C PRO A 221 -7.20 -10.30 -9.67
N ILE A 222 -6.47 -9.24 -9.32
CA ILE A 222 -5.74 -8.40 -10.27
C ILE A 222 -4.34 -8.98 -10.49
N LEU A 223 -3.92 -9.02 -11.75
CA LEU A 223 -2.54 -9.28 -12.14
C LEU A 223 -2.03 -8.08 -12.95
N LEU A 224 -0.83 -7.62 -12.66
CA LEU A 224 -0.13 -6.60 -13.43
C LEU A 224 0.39 -7.23 -14.73
N PRO A 225 0.11 -6.64 -15.92
CA PRO A 225 0.79 -6.99 -17.16
C PRO A 225 2.32 -6.88 -17.05
N ALA A 226 3.04 -7.70 -17.81
CA ALA A 226 4.51 -7.76 -17.79
C ALA A 226 5.19 -6.39 -18.01
N ASP A 227 4.57 -5.52 -18.80
CA ASP A 227 5.04 -4.21 -19.23
C ASP A 227 4.44 -3.04 -18.44
N THR A 228 3.79 -3.29 -17.28
CA THR A 228 3.12 -2.27 -16.46
C THR A 228 4.00 -1.05 -16.16
N PHE A 229 5.30 -1.28 -15.95
CA PHE A 229 6.28 -0.24 -15.63
C PHE A 229 7.24 0.06 -16.80
N GLY A 230 6.80 -0.21 -18.03
CA GLY A 230 7.53 0.07 -19.26
C GLY A 230 8.91 -0.61 -19.32
N PRO A 231 9.89 -0.02 -20.02
CA PRO A 231 11.20 -0.66 -20.22
C PRO A 231 12.07 -0.71 -18.96
N CYS A 232 11.68 -0.01 -17.89
CA CYS A 232 12.43 0.05 -16.63
C CYS A 232 12.35 -1.24 -15.81
N ALA A 233 11.20 -1.92 -15.89
CA ALA A 233 10.94 -3.10 -15.09
C ALA A 233 9.98 -4.05 -15.79
N THR A 234 10.15 -5.34 -15.53
CA THR A 234 9.24 -6.39 -15.99
C THR A 234 8.52 -7.01 -14.81
N ILE A 235 7.22 -7.26 -14.96
CA ILE A 235 6.48 -8.07 -13.99
C ILE A 235 6.72 -9.55 -14.29
N VAL A 236 7.32 -10.24 -13.33
CA VAL A 236 7.50 -11.69 -13.35
C VAL A 236 6.56 -12.36 -12.37
N THR A 237 6.29 -13.64 -12.56
CA THR A 237 5.47 -14.44 -11.66
C THR A 237 6.27 -15.61 -11.12
N GLU A 238 6.29 -15.78 -9.81
CA GLU A 238 7.02 -16.84 -9.12
C GLU A 238 6.13 -17.54 -8.07
N LYS A 239 6.51 -18.76 -7.70
CA LYS A 239 5.92 -19.45 -6.55
C LYS A 239 6.80 -19.20 -5.33
N ARG A 240 6.21 -18.73 -4.23
CA ARG A 240 6.90 -18.59 -2.94
C ARG A 240 5.99 -18.91 -1.76
N PRO A 241 6.55 -19.23 -0.58
CA PRO A 241 5.74 -19.39 0.62
C PRO A 241 4.99 -18.09 0.96
N PRO A 242 3.73 -18.16 1.41
CA PRO A 242 3.00 -17.00 1.91
C PRO A 242 3.61 -16.57 3.24
N PHE A 243 3.36 -15.33 3.64
CA PHE A 243 3.75 -14.86 4.95
C PHE A 243 2.88 -15.53 6.02
N SER A 244 3.53 -16.10 7.03
CA SER A 244 2.88 -16.51 8.28
C SER A 244 3.82 -16.24 9.45
N ARG A 245 3.30 -15.54 10.46
CA ARG A 245 4.00 -15.37 11.74
C ARG A 245 4.14 -16.71 12.48
N GLY A 246 3.34 -17.71 12.14
CA GLY A 246 3.35 -19.01 12.81
C GLY A 246 2.58 -19.06 14.14
N PHE A 247 1.83 -18.00 14.48
CA PHE A 247 0.96 -17.91 15.64
C PHE A 247 -0.19 -16.93 15.36
N ASP A 248 -1.27 -16.98 16.15
CA ASP A 248 -2.39 -16.05 16.03
C ASP A 248 -2.03 -14.69 16.65
N ALA A 249 -1.97 -13.65 15.81
CA ALA A 249 -1.54 -12.32 16.22
C ALA A 249 -2.56 -11.62 17.14
N ASP A 250 -3.85 -11.80 16.89
CA ASP A 250 -4.93 -11.15 17.63
C ASP A 250 -5.10 -11.81 19.00
N ALA A 251 -5.13 -13.15 19.03
CA ALA A 251 -5.17 -13.92 20.26
C ALA A 251 -3.93 -13.63 21.12
N THR A 252 -2.73 -13.57 20.51
CA THR A 252 -1.49 -13.22 21.21
C THR A 252 -1.52 -11.80 21.77
N ALA A 253 -2.05 -10.83 21.02
CA ALA A 253 -2.19 -9.46 21.51
C ALA A 253 -3.18 -9.38 22.68
N ASN A 254 -4.33 -10.05 22.57
CA ASN A 254 -5.35 -10.12 23.62
C ASN A 254 -4.87 -10.85 24.88
N ALA A 255 -3.97 -11.82 24.73
CA ALA A 255 -3.29 -12.50 25.83
C ALA A 255 -2.10 -11.69 26.41
N GLY A 256 -1.98 -10.39 26.06
CA GLY A 256 -0.93 -9.51 26.57
C GLY A 256 0.45 -9.85 26.00
N ASN A 257 0.56 -10.20 24.72
CA ASN A 257 1.78 -10.69 24.04
C ASN A 257 2.29 -12.03 24.57
N VAL A 258 1.40 -12.89 25.06
CA VAL A 258 1.71 -14.30 25.32
C VAL A 258 1.41 -15.05 24.03
N ALA A 259 2.41 -15.73 23.47
CA ALA A 259 2.27 -16.48 22.23
C ALA A 259 1.09 -17.46 22.36
N THR A 260 0.14 -17.35 21.44
CA THR A 260 -1.13 -18.10 21.43
C THR A 260 -1.37 -18.68 20.05
N ASP A 261 -1.88 -19.91 20.00
CA ASP A 261 -2.13 -20.69 18.80
C ASP A 261 -0.89 -20.81 17.90
N VAL A 262 0.26 -21.12 18.51
CA VAL A 262 1.51 -21.38 17.77
C VAL A 262 1.38 -22.67 16.97
N GLU A 263 1.45 -22.55 15.66
CA GLU A 263 1.16 -23.64 14.72
C GLU A 263 2.33 -24.65 14.64
N PRO A 264 2.14 -25.92 15.08
CA PRO A 264 3.22 -26.91 15.17
C PRO A 264 3.93 -27.24 13.87
N LEU A 265 3.26 -27.08 12.72
CA LEU A 265 3.83 -27.38 11.41
C LEU A 265 4.54 -26.19 10.75
N LEU A 266 4.63 -25.03 11.42
CA LEU A 266 5.22 -23.82 10.85
C LEU A 266 6.62 -23.48 11.42
N PRO A 267 7.42 -22.67 10.70
CA PRO A 267 8.81 -22.37 11.07
C PRO A 267 8.99 -21.76 12.47
N ALA A 268 8.00 -21.00 12.97
CA ALA A 268 8.06 -20.44 14.32
C ALA A 268 8.15 -21.54 15.40
N TYR A 269 7.35 -22.60 15.27
CA TYR A 269 7.39 -23.75 16.16
C TYR A 269 8.71 -24.53 16.00
N ALA A 270 9.15 -24.76 14.76
CA ALA A 270 10.43 -25.42 14.50
C ALA A 270 11.62 -24.65 15.11
N ALA A 271 11.57 -23.32 15.12
CA ALA A 271 12.57 -22.46 15.73
C ALA A 271 12.46 -22.35 17.27
N GLY A 272 11.46 -22.98 17.88
CA GLY A 272 11.33 -23.11 19.33
C GLY A 272 10.28 -22.22 19.99
N LEU A 273 9.43 -21.52 19.22
CA LEU A 273 8.30 -20.77 19.79
C LEU A 273 7.24 -21.76 20.29
N ARG A 274 6.65 -21.51 21.45
CA ARG A 274 5.60 -22.34 22.04
C ARG A 274 4.53 -21.44 22.64
N ASP A 275 3.31 -21.95 22.73
CA ASP A 275 2.25 -21.30 23.49
C ASP A 275 2.69 -21.05 24.93
N GLY A 276 2.28 -19.90 25.47
CA GLY A 276 2.64 -19.49 26.84
C GLY A 276 3.96 -18.71 26.94
N MET A 277 4.79 -18.67 25.90
CA MET A 277 6.00 -17.84 25.90
C MET A 277 5.62 -16.36 25.80
N LYS A 278 6.19 -15.53 26.67
CA LYS A 278 5.97 -14.07 26.63
C LYS A 278 6.83 -13.46 25.55
N ILE A 279 6.23 -12.78 24.57
CA ILE A 279 6.97 -12.06 23.54
C ILE A 279 7.30 -10.66 24.06
N LEU A 280 8.59 -10.40 24.26
CA LEU A 280 9.13 -9.16 24.80
C LEU A 280 9.49 -8.15 23.72
N ALA A 281 9.84 -8.60 22.52
CA ALA A 281 10.08 -7.71 21.38
C ALA A 281 10.03 -8.47 20.05
N ARG A 282 9.66 -7.79 18.97
CA ARG A 282 10.04 -8.20 17.61
C ARG A 282 11.33 -7.48 17.21
N THR A 283 12.42 -8.21 17.06
CA THR A 283 13.75 -7.64 16.75
C THR A 283 14.06 -7.60 15.26
N GLU A 284 13.41 -8.45 14.46
CA GLU A 284 13.54 -8.46 12.99
C GLU A 284 12.22 -8.83 12.32
N GLY A 285 12.12 -8.55 11.02
CA GLY A 285 10.98 -8.88 10.18
C GLY A 285 10.25 -7.65 9.65
N GLN A 286 9.59 -7.83 8.51
CA GLN A 286 8.73 -6.83 7.89
C GLN A 286 7.29 -7.36 7.85
N PRO A 287 6.27 -6.48 7.96
CA PRO A 287 4.88 -6.87 7.79
C PRO A 287 4.66 -7.58 6.45
N ASP A 288 3.96 -8.72 6.48
CA ASP A 288 3.53 -9.47 5.30
C ASP A 288 4.66 -9.89 4.32
N ASN A 289 5.92 -9.88 4.75
CA ASN A 289 7.08 -10.30 3.94
C ASN A 289 7.64 -11.65 4.37
N ALA A 290 7.35 -12.68 3.57
CA ALA A 290 7.81 -14.06 3.82
C ALA A 290 9.33 -14.26 3.63
N LEU A 291 10.02 -13.34 2.95
CA LEU A 291 11.42 -13.50 2.52
C LEU A 291 12.43 -12.90 3.49
N VAL A 292 11.98 -12.09 4.44
CA VAL A 292 12.86 -11.45 5.44
C VAL A 292 12.81 -12.25 6.74
N PRO A 293 13.96 -12.54 7.37
CA PRO A 293 13.98 -13.19 8.68
C PRO A 293 13.10 -12.45 9.69
N TYR A 294 12.29 -13.21 10.40
CA TYR A 294 11.45 -12.75 11.50
C TYR A 294 12.12 -13.19 12.81
N ALA A 295 12.26 -12.27 13.76
CA ALA A 295 12.90 -12.57 15.03
C ALA A 295 12.13 -11.98 16.20
N LEU A 296 11.94 -12.82 17.23
CA LEU A 296 11.22 -12.50 18.46
C LEU A 296 12.15 -12.70 19.66
N LEU A 297 12.30 -11.67 20.49
CA LEU A 297 12.82 -11.83 21.85
C LEU A 297 11.67 -12.36 22.72
N VAL A 298 11.86 -13.53 23.32
CA VAL A 298 10.86 -14.18 24.16
C VAL A 298 11.41 -14.46 25.55
N GLU A 299 10.52 -14.50 26.54
CA GLU A 299 10.76 -15.01 27.87
C GLU A 299 9.97 -16.29 28.10
N ASP A 300 10.67 -17.31 28.61
CA ASP A 300 10.12 -18.59 29.01
C ASP A 300 10.70 -18.95 30.38
N GLN A 301 9.84 -19.06 31.40
CA GLN A 301 10.22 -19.37 32.79
C GLN A 301 11.38 -18.50 33.33
N GLY A 302 11.35 -17.19 33.04
CA GLY A 302 12.36 -16.24 33.48
C GLY A 302 13.67 -16.25 32.68
N LYS A 303 13.78 -17.07 31.62
CA LYS A 303 14.92 -17.06 30.70
C LYS A 303 14.55 -16.37 29.40
N GLN A 304 15.39 -15.44 28.95
CA GLN A 304 15.19 -14.74 27.68
C GLN A 304 16.01 -15.37 26.56
N ARG A 305 15.43 -15.46 25.36
CA ARG A 305 16.12 -15.90 24.15
C ARG A 305 15.49 -15.30 22.90
N THR A 306 16.28 -15.17 21.85
CA THR A 306 15.79 -14.77 20.52
C THR A 306 15.44 -16.00 19.69
N ILE A 307 14.22 -16.04 19.17
CA ILE A 307 13.75 -17.05 18.22
C ILE A 307 13.72 -16.40 16.85
N ARG A 308 14.52 -16.90 15.91
CA ARG A 308 14.67 -16.37 14.55
C ARG A 308 14.30 -17.44 13.51
N TYR A 309 13.46 -17.09 12.55
CA TYR A 309 12.97 -18.00 11.50
C TYR A 309 12.57 -17.22 10.24
N LEU A 310 12.37 -17.93 9.12
CA LEU A 310 11.69 -17.36 7.96
C LEU A 310 10.17 -17.54 8.13
N PRO A 311 9.35 -16.49 8.04
CA PRO A 311 7.92 -16.54 8.31
C PRO A 311 7.14 -17.15 7.13
N HIS A 312 7.46 -18.39 6.77
CA HIS A 312 6.82 -19.14 5.70
C HIS A 312 5.54 -19.83 6.19
N GLY A 313 4.45 -19.71 5.44
CA GLY A 313 3.25 -20.54 5.60
C GLY A 313 3.31 -21.88 4.85
N ARG A 314 2.24 -22.67 4.97
CA ARG A 314 2.23 -24.08 4.52
C ARG A 314 2.20 -24.27 2.99
N GLU A 315 1.40 -23.49 2.27
CA GLU A 315 1.16 -23.70 0.84
C GLU A 315 1.75 -22.58 0.00
N GLY A 316 2.57 -22.90 -1.00
CA GLY A 316 3.14 -21.91 -1.89
C GLY A 316 2.07 -21.10 -2.63
N ILE A 317 2.23 -19.78 -2.63
CA ILE A 317 1.40 -18.85 -3.37
C ILE A 317 2.11 -18.39 -4.64
N THR A 318 1.33 -18.16 -5.68
CA THR A 318 1.81 -17.47 -6.89
C THR A 318 1.81 -15.97 -6.62
N VAL A 319 2.97 -15.34 -6.77
CA VAL A 319 3.17 -13.90 -6.50
C VAL A 319 3.81 -13.25 -7.71
N GLN A 320 3.36 -12.03 -8.02
CA GLN A 320 4.02 -11.19 -9.00
C GLN A 320 5.11 -10.35 -8.35
N GLN A 321 6.21 -10.15 -9.07
CA GLN A 321 7.28 -9.25 -8.68
C GLN A 321 7.61 -8.27 -9.80
N VAL A 322 7.90 -7.04 -9.40
CA VAL A 322 8.59 -6.03 -10.20
C VAL A 322 10.08 -6.37 -10.20
N HIS A 323 10.63 -6.68 -11.36
CA HIS A 323 12.07 -6.88 -11.58
C HIS A 323 12.63 -5.71 -12.36
N ILE A 324 13.54 -4.94 -11.76
CA ILE A 324 14.20 -3.82 -12.44
C ILE A 324 15.18 -4.35 -13.47
N THR A 325 15.04 -3.91 -14.71
CA THR A 325 15.86 -4.34 -15.85
C THR A 325 16.93 -3.31 -16.22
N ASN A 326 16.71 -2.02 -15.95
CA ASN A 326 17.62 -0.95 -16.37
C ASN A 326 17.69 0.22 -15.36
N ALA A 327 18.08 -0.05 -14.11
CA ALA A 327 18.03 0.91 -13.02
C ALA A 327 18.81 2.23 -13.25
N GLN A 328 19.92 2.17 -13.99
CA GLN A 328 20.82 3.31 -14.15
C GLN A 328 20.35 4.31 -15.23
N SER A 329 19.38 3.95 -16.06
CA SER A 329 18.86 4.86 -17.08
C SER A 329 17.99 5.96 -16.45
N PRO A 330 18.21 7.25 -16.78
CA PRO A 330 17.28 8.32 -16.41
C PRO A 330 15.83 8.08 -16.87
N GLU A 331 15.65 7.32 -17.94
CA GLU A 331 14.35 6.89 -18.44
C GLU A 331 13.64 5.92 -17.50
N CYS A 332 14.40 5.13 -16.74
CA CYS A 332 13.87 4.19 -15.76
C CYS A 332 13.14 4.94 -14.65
N SER A 333 13.84 5.85 -13.97
CA SER A 333 13.26 6.71 -12.94
C SER A 333 12.09 7.53 -13.46
N ARG A 334 12.17 8.05 -14.69
CA ARG A 334 11.04 8.76 -15.33
C ARG A 334 9.80 7.87 -15.44
N THR A 335 9.98 6.64 -15.94
CA THR A 335 8.87 5.70 -16.14
C THR A 335 8.23 5.29 -14.80
N LEU A 336 9.03 4.98 -13.78
CA LEU A 336 8.52 4.64 -12.45
C LEU A 336 7.90 5.84 -11.72
N SER A 337 8.27 7.06 -12.11
CA SER A 337 7.73 8.29 -11.52
C SER A 337 6.31 8.64 -11.97
N GLY A 338 5.65 7.76 -12.75
CA GLY A 338 4.32 7.99 -13.30
C GLY A 338 4.30 8.95 -14.49
N LEU A 339 5.41 9.09 -15.22
CA LEU A 339 5.52 9.93 -16.43
C LEU A 339 5.57 9.10 -17.71
#